data_AF-A0A6C0EHE2-F1
#
_entry.id   AF-A0A6C0EHE2-F1
#
_cell.length_a   1.000
_cell.length_b   1.000
_cell.length_c   1.000
_cell.angle_alpha   90.00
_cell.angle_beta   90.00
_cell.angle_gamma   90.00
#
_symmetry.space_group_name_H-M   'P 1'
#
loop_
_entity.id
_entity.type
_entity.pdbx_description
1 polymer ?
#
loop_
_entity_poly.entity_id
_entity_poly.type
_entity_poly.pdbx_seq_one_letter_code
_entity_poly.pdbx_strand_id
1 'polypeptide(L)'
;MISNNYTNSYLLSSRPYLFGCEYGNIITINLFPKGPLGKIVRQVNFSHKKLSEFTELNEYGNKCGYALLSLRGFGGAGTCRNNHRFMTANEIPDLFSFLMSNGYKIDTSLTKMMNNSNIQIDANNIIAFITYIQ
;
A
#
# COMPACT_ATOMS: atom_id res chain seq x y z
N MET A 1 -11.31 -32.02 -6.03
CA MET A 1 -10.30 -30.95 -6.15
C MET A 1 -11.00 -29.62 -6.03
N ILE A 2 -10.89 -28.97 -4.87
CA ILE A 2 -11.47 -27.64 -4.66
C ILE A 2 -10.52 -26.65 -5.35
N SER A 3 -10.94 -26.04 -6.46
CA SER A 3 -10.17 -24.97 -7.09
C SER A 3 -10.15 -23.79 -6.12
N ASN A 4 -9.00 -23.55 -5.49
CA ASN A 4 -8.81 -22.35 -4.68
C ASN A 4 -8.83 -21.11 -5.60
N ASN A 5 -10.01 -20.55 -5.83
CA ASN A 5 -10.17 -19.23 -6.43
C ASN A 5 -9.70 -18.17 -5.43
N TYR A 6 -8.39 -18.08 -5.22
CA TYR A 6 -7.82 -17.02 -4.40
C TYR A 6 -8.09 -15.66 -5.03
N THR A 7 -8.56 -14.75 -4.19
CA THR A 7 -8.98 -13.38 -4.50
C THR A 7 -7.96 -12.66 -5.36
N ASN A 8 -8.36 -12.28 -6.57
CA ASN A 8 -7.61 -11.36 -7.43
C ASN A 8 -7.87 -9.90 -7.06
N SER A 9 -8.54 -9.64 -5.92
CA SER A 9 -8.89 -8.32 -5.44
C SER A 9 -8.00 -7.92 -4.28
N TYR A 10 -7.56 -6.65 -4.29
CA TYR A 10 -6.60 -6.10 -3.36
C TYR A 10 -7.08 -4.72 -2.87
N LEU A 11 -6.70 -4.39 -1.64
CA LEU A 11 -6.94 -3.08 -1.04
C LEU A 11 -5.63 -2.28 -1.07
N LEU A 12 -5.67 -1.13 -1.73
CA LEU A 12 -4.65 -0.10 -1.64
C LEU A 12 -5.01 0.88 -0.54
N SER A 13 -4.05 1.16 0.33
CA SER A 13 -4.21 2.09 1.45
C SER A 13 -2.97 2.95 1.64
N SER A 14 -3.08 4.02 2.41
CA SER A 14 -1.96 4.88 2.78
C SER A 14 -1.69 4.80 4.27
N ARG A 15 -0.41 4.71 4.67
CA ARG A 15 0.01 4.76 6.07
C ARG A 15 1.28 5.59 6.28
N PRO A 16 1.47 6.21 7.46
CA PRO A 16 2.72 6.85 7.82
C PRO A 16 3.88 5.86 7.87
N TYR A 17 5.04 6.30 7.41
CA TYR A 17 6.30 5.57 7.41
C TYR A 17 7.48 6.54 7.61
N LEU A 18 8.47 6.11 8.39
CA LEU A 18 9.66 6.90 8.69
C LEU A 18 10.75 6.66 7.63
N PHE A 19 11.05 7.69 6.84
CA PHE A 19 12.10 7.70 5.82
C PHE A 19 13.42 8.23 6.38
N GLY A 20 14.09 7.42 7.20
CA GLY A 20 15.36 7.82 7.84
C GLY A 20 15.17 8.89 8.93
N CYS A 21 14.78 10.11 8.55
CA CYS A 21 14.58 11.23 9.45
C CYS A 21 13.27 12.02 9.26
N GLU A 22 12.42 11.69 8.28
CA GLU A 22 11.12 12.35 8.05
C GLU A 22 9.97 11.33 7.98
N TYR A 23 8.80 11.68 8.53
CA TYR A 23 7.59 10.88 8.32
C TYR A 23 6.93 11.29 7.01
N GLY A 24 6.52 10.29 6.23
CA GLY A 24 5.68 10.50 5.06
C GLY A 24 4.69 9.35 4.89
N ASN A 25 3.63 9.63 4.15
CA ASN A 25 2.62 8.63 3.84
C ASN A 25 3.04 7.80 2.62
N ILE A 26 3.07 6.48 2.80
CA ILE A 26 3.37 5.52 1.74
C ILE A 26 2.14 4.71 1.36
N ILE A 27 2.14 4.25 0.11
CA ILE A 27 1.08 3.38 -0.41
C ILE A 27 1.39 1.92 -0.04
N THR A 28 0.41 1.26 0.56
CA THR A 28 0.46 -0.14 0.99
C THR A 28 -0.62 -0.98 0.35
N ILE A 29 -0.40 -2.30 0.36
CA ILE A 29 -1.33 -3.30 -0.16
C ILE A 29 -1.53 -4.40 0.88
N ASN A 30 -2.77 -4.88 1.02
CA ASN A 30 -3.14 -5.86 2.06
C ASN A 30 -2.55 -7.26 1.81
N LEU A 31 -2.36 -7.63 0.54
CA LEU A 31 -1.86 -8.94 0.12
C LEU A 31 -0.82 -8.76 -0.99
N PHE A 32 0.10 -9.72 -1.11
CA PHE A 32 1.03 -9.73 -2.22
C PHE A 32 0.26 -9.96 -3.55
N PRO A 33 0.33 -9.04 -4.52
CA PRO A 33 -0.53 -9.12 -5.69
C PRO A 33 0.05 -10.05 -6.76
N LYS A 34 -0.85 -10.72 -7.49
CA LYS A 34 -0.52 -11.37 -8.77
C LYS A 34 -0.36 -10.29 -9.85
N GLY A 35 0.26 -10.67 -10.97
CA GLY A 35 0.40 -9.80 -12.15
C GLY A 35 1.51 -8.76 -12.03
N PRO A 36 1.54 -7.77 -12.94
CA PRO A 36 2.62 -6.78 -13.03
C PRO A 36 2.86 -5.95 -11.77
N LEU A 37 1.83 -5.74 -10.94
CA LEU A 37 1.95 -4.99 -9.69
C LEU A 37 2.93 -5.65 -8.70
N GLY A 38 3.05 -6.98 -8.71
CA GLY A 38 3.98 -7.70 -7.83
C GLY A 38 5.45 -7.29 -8.02
N LYS A 39 5.81 -6.78 -9.21
CA LYS A 39 7.18 -6.32 -9.50
C LYS A 39 7.59 -5.09 -8.70
N ILE A 40 6.62 -4.23 -8.38
CA ILE A 40 6.82 -2.98 -7.64
C ILE A 40 6.36 -3.07 -6.18
N VAL A 41 6.03 -4.27 -5.67
CA VAL A 41 5.66 -4.47 -4.27
C VAL A 41 6.83 -5.06 -3.50
N ARG A 42 7.08 -4.55 -2.29
CA ARG A 42 8.08 -5.09 -1.37
C ARG A 42 7.48 -5.33 0.00
N GLN A 43 7.94 -6.39 0.64
CA GLN A 43 7.68 -6.59 2.06
C GLN A 43 8.48 -5.55 2.85
N VAL A 44 7.84 -4.93 3.82
CA VAL A 44 8.42 -3.90 4.67
C VAL A 44 8.12 -4.20 6.13
N ASN A 45 9.07 -3.85 6.98
CA ASN A 45 8.90 -3.91 8.43
C ASN A 45 8.37 -2.56 8.92
N PHE A 46 7.20 -2.57 9.55
CA PHE A 46 6.53 -1.42 10.15
C PHE A 46 6.83 -1.26 11.64
N SER A 47 7.72 -2.08 12.20
CA SER A 47 8.06 -2.08 13.63
C SER A 47 8.86 -0.86 14.09
N HIS A 48 9.22 0.06 13.21
CA HIS A 48 10.11 1.17 13.54
C HIS A 48 9.32 2.44 13.88
N LYS A 49 9.43 2.83 15.17
CA LYS A 49 9.07 4.11 15.80
C LYS A 49 7.69 4.66 15.43
N LYS A 50 6.70 4.32 16.25
CA LYS A 50 5.43 5.05 16.33
C LYS A 50 5.69 6.45 16.92
N LEU A 51 4.90 7.43 16.52
CA LEU A 51 4.90 8.82 17.03
C LEU A 51 4.36 8.95 18.47
N SER A 52 4.09 7.85 19.18
CA SER A 52 3.46 7.89 20.51
C SER A 52 4.03 6.81 21.42
N GLU A 53 4.48 7.24 22.61
CA GLU A 53 4.83 6.39 23.76
C GLU A 53 3.58 5.79 24.43
N PHE A 54 2.38 6.23 24.06
CA PHE A 54 1.10 5.84 24.67
C PHE A 54 0.26 4.90 23.80
N THR A 55 0.87 3.90 23.18
CA THR A 55 0.09 2.72 22.74
C THR A 55 0.62 1.49 23.43
N GLU A 56 -0.02 1.17 24.54
CA GLU A 56 0.06 -0.11 25.22
C GLU A 56 -0.08 -1.24 24.19
N LEU A 57 0.92 -2.12 24.20
CA LEU A 57 0.83 -3.56 23.96
C LEU A 57 -0.38 -4.06 23.15
N ASN A 58 -0.38 -3.79 21.84
CA ASN A 58 -0.89 -4.78 20.89
C ASN A 58 0.31 -5.45 20.23
N GLU A 59 0.89 -6.43 20.92
CA GLU A 59 1.97 -7.31 20.43
C GLU A 59 1.59 -8.09 19.15
N TYR A 60 0.32 -8.01 18.73
CA TYR A 60 -0.26 -8.69 17.58
C TYR A 60 -0.43 -7.82 16.32
N GLY A 61 -0.01 -6.55 16.34
CA GLY A 61 0.01 -5.74 15.13
C GLY A 61 1.05 -6.30 14.14
N ASN A 62 0.61 -6.76 12.96
CA ASN A 62 1.48 -7.33 11.93
C ASN A 62 2.69 -6.42 11.67
N LYS A 63 3.85 -6.86 12.18
CA LYS A 63 5.15 -6.18 12.10
C LYS A 63 5.62 -6.02 10.66
N CYS A 64 5.12 -6.86 9.77
CA CYS A 64 5.44 -6.86 8.36
C CYS A 64 4.17 -6.66 7.53
N GLY A 65 4.30 -5.97 6.40
CA GLY A 65 3.29 -5.97 5.35
C GLY A 65 3.89 -5.51 4.04
N TYR A 66 3.06 -5.07 3.10
CA TYR A 66 3.51 -4.80 1.74
C TYR A 66 3.35 -3.33 1.38
N ALA A 67 4.40 -2.76 0.79
CA ALA A 67 4.42 -1.38 0.30
C ALA A 67 4.81 -1.34 -1.18
N LEU A 68 4.31 -0.33 -1.87
CA LEU A 68 4.63 -0.09 -3.27
C LEU A 68 5.92 0.73 -3.37
N LEU A 69 6.77 0.38 -4.33
CA LEU A 69 7.92 1.16 -4.77
C LEU A 69 7.47 2.25 -5.74
N SER A 70 8.15 3.38 -5.71
CA SER A 70 7.92 4.49 -6.63
C SER A 70 8.06 4.04 -8.10
N LEU A 71 7.15 4.52 -8.95
CA LEU A 71 7.18 4.29 -10.40
C LEU A 71 8.19 5.21 -11.10
N ARG A 72 8.59 6.31 -10.45
CA ARG A 72 9.51 7.34 -11.00
C ARG A 72 11.00 6.98 -10.85
N GLY A 73 11.31 5.77 -10.36
CA GLY A 73 12.67 5.25 -10.24
C GLY A 73 13.50 5.83 -9.07
N PHE A 74 14.80 5.50 -9.08
CA PHE A 74 15.78 5.96 -8.08
C PHE A 74 16.30 7.36 -8.40
N GLY A 75 15.47 8.38 -8.18
CA GLY A 75 15.77 9.74 -8.63
C GLY A 75 15.72 10.80 -7.54
N GLY A 76 16.73 10.85 -6.67
CA GLY A 76 17.04 12.11 -5.97
C GLY A 76 18.03 11.95 -4.82
N ALA A 77 19.24 12.43 -5.08
CA ALA A 77 20.31 12.63 -4.11
C ALA A 77 19.84 13.59 -3.01
N GLY A 78 19.72 13.07 -1.80
CA GLY A 78 19.54 13.83 -0.58
C GLY A 78 20.10 13.00 0.56
N THR A 79 20.91 13.62 1.42
CA THR A 79 21.70 13.00 2.50
C THR A 79 20.89 12.22 3.54
N CYS A 80 19.56 12.30 3.48
CA CYS A 80 18.62 11.67 4.41
C CYS A 80 17.80 10.51 3.83
N ARG A 81 17.96 10.14 2.55
CA ARG A 81 17.09 9.16 1.90
C ARG A 81 17.82 7.85 1.62
N ASN A 82 17.46 6.81 2.38
CA ASN A 82 17.72 5.43 1.97
C ASN A 82 17.20 5.21 0.54
N ASN A 83 18.00 4.52 -0.27
CA ASN A 83 17.85 4.36 -1.72
C ASN A 83 16.56 3.69 -2.21
N HIS A 84 15.59 3.34 -1.36
CA HIS A 84 14.31 2.76 -1.79
C HIS A 84 13.18 3.75 -1.51
N ARG A 85 12.78 4.52 -2.54
CA ARG A 85 11.59 5.38 -2.42
C ARG A 85 10.34 4.52 -2.53
N PHE A 86 9.66 4.34 -1.41
CA PHE A 86 8.27 3.90 -1.43
C PHE A 86 7.41 4.93 -2.15
N MET A 87 6.36 4.43 -2.80
CA MET A 87 5.38 5.25 -3.48
C MET A 87 4.66 6.15 -2.48
N THR A 88 4.47 7.41 -2.85
CA THR A 88 3.71 8.40 -2.07
C THR A 88 2.43 8.80 -2.78
N ALA A 89 1.57 9.56 -2.10
CA ALA A 89 0.30 10.04 -2.67
C ALA A 89 0.48 10.82 -4.00
N ASN A 90 1.62 11.47 -4.20
CA ASN A 90 1.94 12.24 -5.41
C ASN A 90 2.06 11.38 -6.69
N GLU A 91 2.12 10.06 -6.54
CA GLU A 91 2.23 9.09 -7.64
C GLU A 91 0.92 8.32 -7.86
N ILE A 92 -0.16 8.61 -7.13
CA ILE A 92 -1.46 7.93 -7.30
C ILE A 92 -1.98 7.99 -8.75
N PRO A 93 -1.92 9.14 -9.46
CA PRO A 93 -2.33 9.19 -10.87
C PRO A 93 -1.51 8.25 -11.78
N ASP A 94 -0.19 8.19 -11.55
CA ASP A 94 0.73 7.32 -12.28
C ASP A 94 0.44 5.84 -11.96
N LEU A 95 0.16 5.53 -10.69
CA LEU A 95 -0.25 4.20 -10.23
C LEU A 95 -1.54 3.76 -10.90
N PHE A 96 -2.56 4.61 -10.94
CA PHE A 96 -3.85 4.26 -11.55
C PHE A 96 -3.70 3.99 -13.05
N SER A 97 -2.90 4.81 -13.73
CA SER A 97 -2.56 4.62 -15.14
C SER A 97 -1.83 3.30 -15.37
N PHE A 98 -0.84 2.98 -14.51
CA PHE A 98 -0.13 1.70 -14.53
C PHE A 98 -1.08 0.51 -14.34
N LEU A 99 -1.96 0.57 -13.34
CA LEU A 99 -2.91 -0.48 -13.01
C LEU A 99 -3.86 -0.76 -14.19
N MET A 100 -4.48 0.29 -14.73
CA MET A 100 -5.41 0.17 -15.87
C MET A 100 -4.71 -0.39 -17.11
N SER A 101 -3.47 0.02 -17.37
CA SER A 101 -2.69 -0.47 -18.52
C SER A 101 -2.22 -1.92 -18.37
N ASN A 102 -2.23 -2.46 -17.16
CA ASN A 102 -1.73 -3.79 -16.82
C ASN A 102 -2.84 -4.76 -16.38
N GLY A 103 -4.08 -4.55 -16.83
CA GLY A 103 -5.18 -5.49 -16.62
C GLY A 103 -5.80 -5.45 -15.21
N TYR A 104 -5.60 -4.36 -14.47
CA TYR A 104 -6.31 -4.16 -13.20
C TYR A 104 -7.54 -3.26 -13.40
N LYS A 105 -8.66 -3.69 -12.82
CA LYS A 105 -9.86 -2.87 -12.65
C LYS A 105 -9.80 -2.13 -11.32
N ILE A 106 -10.06 -0.82 -11.33
CA ILE A 106 -10.24 -0.03 -10.11
C ILE A 106 -11.73 -0.03 -9.76
N ASP A 107 -12.08 -0.49 -8.56
CA ASP A 107 -13.46 -0.55 -8.08
C ASP A 107 -13.81 0.73 -7.30
N THR A 108 -14.33 1.72 -8.02
CA THR A 108 -14.73 3.00 -7.43
C THR A 108 -15.99 2.90 -6.59
N SER A 109 -16.91 1.97 -6.90
CA SER A 109 -18.16 1.78 -6.17
C SER A 109 -17.89 1.21 -4.78
N LEU A 110 -17.09 0.15 -4.68
CA LEU A 110 -16.67 -0.44 -3.42
C LEU A 110 -15.83 0.56 -2.61
N THR A 111 -14.91 1.27 -3.27
CA THR A 111 -14.10 2.31 -2.62
C THR A 111 -14.97 3.41 -2.00
N LYS A 112 -15.96 3.93 -2.73
CA LYS A 112 -16.91 4.93 -2.21
C LYS A 112 -17.74 4.37 -1.06
N MET A 113 -18.26 3.15 -1.19
CA MET A 113 -19.05 2.50 -0.16
C MET A 113 -18.27 2.38 1.16
N MET A 114 -17.02 1.92 1.09
CA MET A 114 -16.19 1.74 2.29
C MET A 114 -15.80 3.09 2.91
N ASN A 115 -15.41 4.08 2.10
CA ASN A 115 -15.10 5.42 2.60
C ASN A 115 -16.30 6.14 3.24
N ASN A 116 -17.53 5.81 2.82
CA ASN A 116 -18.75 6.38 3.37
C ASN A 116 -19.36 5.53 4.49
N SER A 117 -18.83 4.33 4.74
CA SER A 117 -19.35 3.43 5.76
C SER A 117 -18.82 3.79 7.15
N ASN A 118 -19.59 3.48 8.19
CA ASN A 118 -19.12 3.58 9.58
C ASN A 118 -18.21 2.39 9.97
N ILE A 119 -17.91 1.49 9.03
CA ILE A 119 -17.07 0.32 9.28
C ILE A 119 -15.62 0.76 9.20
N GLN A 120 -14.94 0.78 10.33
CA GLN A 120 -13.51 1.06 10.40
C GLN A 120 -12.74 -0.21 10.03
N ILE A 121 -12.08 -0.19 8.88
CA ILE A 121 -11.06 -1.20 8.55
C ILE A 121 -9.76 -0.76 9.24
N ASP A 122 -8.97 -1.70 9.76
CA ASP A 122 -7.61 -1.46 10.31
C ASP A 122 -6.60 -0.88 9.27
N ALA A 123 -7.06 -0.50 8.08
CA ALA A 123 -6.31 0.24 7.10
C ALA A 123 -6.49 1.75 7.35
N ASN A 124 -5.40 2.44 7.70
CA ASN A 124 -5.41 3.86 8.08
C ASN A 124 -6.22 4.75 7.12
N ASN A 125 -5.97 4.64 5.80
CA ASN A 125 -6.66 5.44 4.78
C ASN A 125 -6.85 4.60 3.51
N ILE A 126 -8.09 4.31 3.14
CA ILE A 126 -8.41 3.55 1.92
C ILE A 126 -8.19 4.46 0.70
N ILE A 127 -7.44 3.96 -0.28
CA ILE A 127 -7.24 4.64 -1.57
C ILE A 127 -8.16 4.04 -2.62
N ALA A 128 -8.06 2.72 -2.81
CA ALA A 128 -8.81 2.02 -3.84
C ALA A 128 -8.85 0.52 -3.59
N PHE A 129 -9.98 -0.09 -3.95
CA PHE A 129 -10.03 -1.52 -4.22
C PHE A 129 -9.68 -1.77 -5.69
N ILE A 130 -8.83 -2.75 -5.95
CA ILE A 130 -8.38 -3.10 -7.30
C ILE A 130 -8.55 -4.60 -7.53
N THR A 131 -8.82 -5.02 -8.76
CA THR A 131 -8.94 -6.44 -9.13
C THR A 131 -8.14 -6.74 -10.38
N TYR A 132 -7.27 -7.75 -10.33
CA TYR A 132 -6.54 -8.24 -11.49
C TYR A 132 -7.44 -9.11 -12.36
N ILE A 133 -7.68 -8.67 -13.60
CA ILE A 133 -8.45 -9.41 -14.59
C ILE A 133 -7.46 -10.31 -15.33
N GLN A 134 -7.62 -11.62 -15.17
CA GLN A 134 -6.80 -12.63 -15.84
C GLN A 134 -7.40 -12.99 -17.20
#